data_AF-A0A434MUV9-F1
#
_entry.id   AF-A0A434MUV9-F1
#
_cell.length_a   1.000
_cell.length_b   1.000
_cell.length_c   1.000
_cell.angle_alpha   90.00
_cell.angle_beta   90.00
_cell.angle_gamma   90.00
#
_symmetry.space_group_name_H-M   'P 1'
#
loop_
_entity.id
_entity.type
_entity.pdbx_description
1 polymer ?
#
loop_
_entity_poly.entity_id
_entity_poly.type
_entity_poly.pdbx_seq_one_letter_code
_entity_poly.pdbx_strand_id
1 'polypeptide(L)'
;LLPEGLYDGEPDVLDPELEETDEQATADLPSDRHVREGSYFVDNRHGLMQVVDGEPVAVKVRNCRSSDGIPEKHVRIIQKLIPIRDAVREVLKSQELDRPWKDAQVKLRIAWSNFVRAFGPINTTVVSTTEDPETSEVRETHRRPNLQPFLDDPDCWLVASIEDYDLESDTAKPGPIFTERVIAPPAPPVITSAADALAVVLNERGCVDPDHIAELLHCEVDDVIAELGSAIFRDPADGSWQTADAYLSGPVRDSLKVAEAAAALDPAYERNVRALIEVQPADLRPSDITARLGAPWIPAADIVVFVKETMGAEIRIHHMPELASWTVEARQLGWMAAGTSEWGTDRRDAGELLADALNSRVPQIFDTIKDGDRERRVLNVVDTEAAKEKLQKIKTAFQSWIWTDPDRTDRLARVYNDRFNNIVPRAFDGSHLKLPGASGAFSLYDHQKRAVWRIIASGATYLAHAVGAGKTMTVAAAIMEQRRLGLIAKAMLVVPGHCLAQVAREFLALYPNARILVADETNFSRDKRHRLLSRAATATWDAIIITHSAFRFIGVPSAFEQQMIQDELELYETLLTKVETDDRVSRKRLERLKEGLKERLEALSTRKDDLLTISEIGVDQ
;
A
#
# COMPACT_ATOMS: atom_id res chain seq x y z
N LEU A 1 3.90 -10.56 36.87
CA LEU A 1 5.00 -9.95 37.65
C LEU A 1 6.13 -9.69 36.68
N LEU A 2 6.34 -8.42 36.34
CA LEU A 2 7.43 -7.95 35.48
C LEU A 2 8.74 -7.85 36.30
N PRO A 3 9.93 -7.88 35.67
CA PRO A 3 11.21 -7.87 36.36
C PRO A 3 11.46 -6.56 37.13
N GLU A 4 12.03 -6.66 38.34
CA GLU A 4 12.36 -5.53 39.21
C GLU A 4 13.54 -4.70 38.68
N GLY A 5 13.39 -3.36 38.65
CA GLY A 5 14.52 -2.42 38.46
C GLY A 5 14.32 -1.24 37.50
N LEU A 6 13.11 -0.95 36.99
CA LEU A 6 12.89 0.13 36.01
C LEU A 6 11.77 1.12 36.36
N TYR A 7 11.37 1.23 37.63
CA TYR A 7 10.42 2.26 38.05
C TYR A 7 10.64 2.71 39.50
N ASP A 8 11.07 3.95 39.66
CA ASP A 8 11.41 4.63 40.92
C ASP A 8 10.53 5.89 41.16
N GLY A 9 9.34 5.93 40.55
CA GLY A 9 8.29 6.89 40.89
C GLY A 9 7.28 6.29 41.88
N GLU A 10 7.00 6.98 42.98
CA GLU A 10 5.87 6.64 43.86
C GLU A 10 4.55 6.76 43.06
N PRO A 11 3.62 5.81 43.18
CA PRO A 11 2.33 5.89 42.49
C PRO A 11 1.47 6.99 43.13
N ASP A 12 1.00 7.94 42.32
CA ASP A 12 0.05 8.96 42.78
C ASP A 12 -1.23 8.30 43.31
N VAL A 13 -1.63 8.72 44.52
CA VAL A 13 -2.88 8.30 45.15
C VAL A 13 -4.02 9.03 44.44
N LEU A 14 -4.82 8.28 43.67
CA LEU A 14 -6.08 8.77 43.11
C LEU A 14 -7.07 9.00 44.25
N ASP A 15 -7.45 10.26 44.45
CA ASP A 15 -8.48 10.69 45.41
C ASP A 15 -9.88 10.43 44.80
N PRO A 16 -10.69 9.51 45.35
CA PRO A 16 -11.98 9.11 44.77
C PRO A 16 -13.12 10.10 45.03
N GLU A 17 -12.88 11.24 45.68
CA GLU A 17 -13.93 12.20 46.06
C GLU A 17 -14.11 13.39 45.09
N LEU A 18 -13.40 13.44 43.95
CA LEU A 18 -13.54 14.54 42.97
C LEU A 18 -14.56 14.31 41.85
N GLU A 19 -15.33 13.22 41.86
CA GLU A 19 -16.39 12.95 40.87
C GLU A 19 -17.81 13.41 41.27
N GLU A 20 -18.02 13.98 42.46
CA GLU A 20 -19.37 14.36 42.93
C GLU A 20 -19.60 15.88 43.10
N THR A 21 -19.28 16.71 42.10
CA THR A 21 -19.89 18.06 42.03
C THR A 21 -19.89 18.62 40.60
N ASP A 22 -20.84 18.18 39.77
CA ASP A 22 -21.56 19.04 38.82
C ASP A 22 -22.75 18.28 38.19
N GLU A 23 -23.68 17.83 39.04
CA GLU A 23 -25.01 17.39 38.58
C GLU A 23 -25.92 18.61 38.32
N GLN A 24 -25.75 19.22 37.15
CA GLN A 24 -26.86 19.91 36.49
C GLN A 24 -27.38 19.03 35.35
N ALA A 25 -28.44 18.27 35.67
CA ALA A 25 -29.34 17.51 34.80
C ALA A 25 -29.13 17.68 33.28
N THR A 26 -28.12 17.02 32.73
CA THR A 26 -28.02 16.72 31.30
C THR A 26 -28.83 15.44 31.05
N ALA A 27 -29.64 15.46 29.99
CA ALA A 27 -30.45 14.31 29.62
C ALA A 27 -29.56 13.08 29.42
N ASP A 28 -29.94 11.95 30.02
CA ASP A 28 -29.31 10.63 29.88
C ASP A 28 -29.14 10.27 28.40
N LEU A 29 -28.02 10.63 27.79
CA LEU A 29 -27.57 10.07 26.52
C LEU A 29 -26.86 8.75 26.87
N PRO A 30 -27.31 7.59 26.34
CA PRO A 30 -26.57 6.35 26.51
C PRO A 30 -25.18 6.54 25.90
N SER A 31 -24.14 6.54 26.72
CA SER A 31 -22.73 6.75 26.36
C SER A 31 -22.21 5.76 25.30
N ASP A 32 -22.94 4.68 25.05
CA ASP A 32 -22.61 3.63 24.08
C ASP A 32 -23.26 3.82 22.68
N ARG A 33 -24.06 4.88 22.48
CA ARG A 33 -24.70 5.16 21.18
C ARG A 33 -24.03 6.35 20.51
N HIS A 34 -23.29 6.10 19.43
CA HIS A 34 -22.88 7.13 18.48
C HIS A 34 -24.12 7.75 17.80
N VAL A 35 -24.82 8.66 18.48
CA VAL A 35 -25.95 9.38 17.91
C VAL A 35 -25.39 10.54 17.06
N ARG A 36 -25.62 10.46 15.74
CA ARG A 36 -25.10 11.40 14.73
C ARG A 36 -26.09 12.56 14.54
N GLU A 37 -25.63 13.65 13.93
CA GLU A 37 -26.51 14.77 13.54
C GLU A 37 -27.66 14.26 12.65
N GLY A 38 -28.87 14.76 12.87
CA GLY A 38 -30.09 14.30 12.19
C GLY A 38 -30.63 12.94 12.66
N SER A 39 -29.89 12.17 13.46
CA SER A 39 -30.32 10.84 13.92
C SER A 39 -31.51 10.92 14.85
N TYR A 40 -32.49 10.04 14.61
CA TYR A 40 -33.60 9.87 15.54
C TYR A 40 -33.25 8.87 16.64
N PHE A 41 -33.71 9.12 17.86
CA PHE A 41 -33.63 8.18 18.96
C PHE A 41 -34.84 8.33 19.90
N VAL A 42 -35.12 7.30 20.69
CA VAL A 42 -36.21 7.34 21.67
C VAL A 42 -35.61 7.53 23.05
N ASP A 43 -36.00 8.63 23.70
CA ASP A 43 -35.73 8.89 25.11
C ASP A 43 -36.92 8.46 25.97
N ASN A 44 -36.63 7.92 27.16
CA ASN A 44 -37.66 7.42 28.07
C ASN A 44 -38.50 8.53 28.70
N ARG A 45 -37.96 9.76 28.82
CA ARG A 45 -38.65 10.91 29.43
C ARG A 45 -39.32 11.81 28.41
N HIS A 46 -38.66 12.05 27.27
CA HIS A 46 -39.09 13.05 26.29
C HIS A 46 -39.66 12.47 24.99
N GLY A 47 -39.67 11.14 24.83
CA GLY A 47 -40.24 10.47 23.67
C GLY A 47 -39.30 10.47 22.46
N LEU A 48 -39.82 10.72 21.26
CA LEU A 48 -39.00 10.74 20.05
C LEU A 48 -38.16 12.02 19.99
N MET A 49 -36.84 11.86 19.94
CA MET A 49 -35.86 12.93 19.87
C MET A 49 -35.11 12.85 18.53
N GLN A 50 -34.61 13.99 18.06
CA GLN A 50 -33.73 14.12 16.91
C GLN A 50 -32.54 14.99 17.30
N VAL A 51 -31.33 14.62 16.91
CA VAL A 51 -30.16 15.48 17.10
C VAL A 51 -30.17 16.58 16.04
N VAL A 52 -30.21 17.84 16.47
CA VAL A 52 -30.15 19.03 15.61
C VAL A 52 -29.12 19.99 16.18
N ASP A 53 -28.17 20.43 15.36
CA ASP A 53 -27.02 21.25 15.74
C ASP A 53 -26.22 20.65 16.92
N GLY A 54 -26.13 19.32 16.97
CA GLY A 54 -25.42 18.58 18.02
C GLY A 54 -26.20 18.43 19.34
N GLU A 55 -27.40 19.01 19.46
CA GLU A 55 -28.23 18.92 20.66
C GLU A 55 -29.48 18.03 20.43
N PRO A 56 -29.93 17.28 21.45
CA PRO A 56 -31.14 16.47 21.35
C PRO A 56 -32.41 17.32 21.43
N VAL A 57 -33.15 17.43 20.33
CA VAL A 57 -34.40 18.18 20.22
C VAL A 57 -35.61 17.25 20.17
N ALA A 58 -36.63 17.54 20.97
CA ALA A 58 -37.88 16.75 20.98
C ALA A 58 -38.70 16.97 19.70
N VAL A 59 -39.09 15.87 19.05
CA VAL A 59 -39.91 15.92 17.84
C VAL A 59 -41.36 16.22 18.20
N LYS A 60 -41.84 17.41 17.82
CA LYS A 60 -43.23 17.83 18.08
C LYS A 60 -44.22 16.98 17.29
N VAL A 61 -45.18 16.38 17.99
CA VAL A 61 -46.29 15.62 17.38
C VAL A 61 -47.43 16.57 17.02
N ARG A 62 -47.89 16.50 15.77
CA ARG A 62 -49.04 17.28 15.30
C ARG A 62 -50.32 16.73 15.92
N ASN A 63 -50.94 17.51 16.82
CA ASN A 63 -52.23 17.21 17.45
C ASN A 63 -53.36 17.99 16.77
N CYS A 64 -54.64 17.58 16.95
CA CYS A 64 -55.81 18.26 16.36
C CYS A 64 -55.95 19.77 16.66
N ARG A 65 -55.12 20.34 17.55
CA ARG A 65 -55.15 21.75 17.98
C ARG A 65 -53.94 22.59 17.52
N SER A 66 -52.92 21.99 16.90
CA SER A 66 -51.76 22.71 16.35
C SER A 66 -51.42 22.19 14.95
N SER A 67 -51.15 23.10 14.00
CA SER A 67 -50.65 22.75 12.67
C SER A 67 -49.14 22.48 12.63
N ASP A 68 -48.45 22.77 13.74
CA ASP A 68 -47.01 22.62 13.92
C ASP A 68 -46.67 21.18 14.36
N GLY A 69 -45.64 20.57 13.76
CA GLY A 69 -45.14 19.22 14.06
C GLY A 69 -45.40 18.13 13.00
N ILE A 70 -44.82 16.95 13.24
CA ILE A 70 -44.87 15.77 12.36
C ILE A 70 -46.18 14.98 12.62
N PRO A 71 -46.87 14.44 11.59
CA PRO A 71 -48.05 13.61 11.79
C PRO A 71 -47.81 12.40 12.71
N GLU A 72 -48.77 12.04 13.56
CA GLU A 72 -48.64 10.91 14.49
C GLU A 72 -48.27 9.59 13.77
N LYS A 73 -48.80 9.37 12.56
CA LYS A 73 -48.43 8.23 11.71
C LYS A 73 -46.92 8.20 11.40
N HIS A 74 -46.34 9.34 11.07
CA HIS A 74 -44.92 9.46 10.74
C HIS A 74 -44.04 9.24 11.98
N VAL A 75 -44.45 9.75 13.14
CA VAL A 75 -43.76 9.50 14.42
C VAL A 75 -43.72 8.00 14.73
N ARG A 76 -44.83 7.28 14.55
CA ARG A 76 -44.88 5.82 14.73
C ARG A 76 -44.01 5.06 13.73
N ILE A 77 -43.91 5.54 12.48
CA ILE A 77 -43.00 4.97 11.47
C ILE A 77 -41.55 5.12 11.91
N ILE A 78 -41.13 6.34 12.28
CA ILE A 78 -39.76 6.64 12.74
C ILE A 78 -39.39 5.78 13.96
N GLN A 79 -40.27 5.72 14.97
CA GLN A 79 -40.07 4.90 16.17
C GLN A 79 -39.88 3.40 15.88
N LYS A 80 -40.44 2.90 14.78
CA LYS A 80 -40.30 1.49 14.38
C LYS A 80 -39.11 1.26 13.43
N LEU A 81 -38.59 2.29 12.77
CA LEU A 81 -37.37 2.22 11.95
C LEU A 81 -36.08 2.32 12.79
N ILE A 82 -36.10 3.03 13.93
CA ILE A 82 -34.94 3.16 14.83
C ILE A 82 -34.38 1.78 15.27
N PRO A 83 -35.19 0.84 15.79
CA PRO A 83 -34.68 -0.49 16.16
C PRO A 83 -34.14 -1.30 14.98
N ILE A 84 -34.63 -1.05 13.76
CA ILE A 84 -34.11 -1.69 12.55
C ILE A 84 -32.72 -1.15 12.26
N ARG A 85 -32.55 0.19 12.19
CA ARG A 85 -31.27 0.86 11.98
C ARG A 85 -30.21 0.37 12.98
N ASP A 86 -30.54 0.42 14.27
CA ASP A 86 -29.61 0.07 15.34
C ASP A 86 -29.19 -1.39 15.24
N ALA A 87 -30.13 -2.30 14.94
CA ALA A 87 -29.83 -3.71 14.73
C ALA A 87 -28.97 -3.97 13.47
N VAL A 88 -29.18 -3.22 12.37
CA VAL A 88 -28.32 -3.33 11.17
C VAL A 88 -26.88 -2.95 11.50
N ARG A 89 -26.68 -1.82 12.20
CA ARG A 89 -25.34 -1.40 12.65
C ARG A 89 -24.70 -2.42 13.60
N GLU A 90 -25.47 -2.96 14.53
CA GLU A 90 -25.01 -4.00 15.46
C GLU A 90 -24.55 -5.25 14.68
N VAL A 91 -25.29 -5.67 13.64
CA VAL A 91 -24.89 -6.79 12.77
C VAL A 91 -23.59 -6.47 12.03
N LEU A 92 -23.47 -5.32 11.37
CA LEU A 92 -22.26 -4.95 10.62
C LEU A 92 -21.03 -4.86 11.51
N LYS A 93 -21.12 -4.16 12.65
CA LYS A 93 -20.01 -4.03 13.61
C LYS A 93 -19.61 -5.37 14.23
N SER A 94 -20.58 -6.25 14.49
CA SER A 94 -20.28 -7.60 15.00
C SER A 94 -19.58 -8.45 13.94
N GLN A 95 -19.95 -8.33 12.66
CA GLN A 95 -19.31 -9.05 11.57
C GLN A 95 -17.89 -8.51 11.27
N GLU A 96 -17.69 -7.19 11.36
CA GLU A 96 -16.38 -6.55 11.22
C GLU A 96 -15.40 -7.01 12.33
N LEU A 97 -15.86 -7.04 13.58
CA LEU A 97 -15.04 -7.44 14.75
C LEU A 97 -15.01 -8.95 14.99
N ASP A 98 -15.54 -9.75 14.07
CA ASP A 98 -15.68 -11.21 14.17
C ASP A 98 -16.34 -11.72 15.48
N ARG A 99 -17.29 -10.94 16.01
CA ARG A 99 -18.09 -11.29 17.20
C ARG A 99 -19.38 -12.02 16.82
N PRO A 100 -19.99 -12.85 17.69
CA PRO A 100 -21.26 -13.51 17.39
C PRO A 100 -22.37 -12.54 16.97
N TRP A 101 -22.85 -12.63 15.72
CA TRP A 101 -23.83 -11.69 15.13
C TRP A 101 -25.26 -12.25 15.00
N LYS A 102 -25.48 -13.54 15.31
CA LYS A 102 -26.78 -14.21 15.13
C LYS A 102 -27.89 -13.56 15.96
N ASP A 103 -27.59 -13.16 17.20
CA ASP A 103 -28.57 -12.51 18.07
C ASP A 103 -28.97 -11.14 17.52
N ALA A 104 -28.02 -10.39 16.98
CA ALA A 104 -28.28 -9.13 16.29
C ALA A 104 -29.14 -9.33 15.02
N GLN A 105 -28.91 -10.40 14.25
CA GLN A 105 -29.77 -10.75 13.10
C GLN A 105 -31.19 -11.14 13.52
N VAL A 106 -31.37 -11.83 14.66
CA VAL A 106 -32.69 -12.15 15.20
C VAL A 106 -33.41 -10.87 15.63
N LYS A 107 -32.73 -9.94 16.33
CA LYS A 107 -33.27 -8.62 16.67
C LYS A 107 -33.71 -7.87 15.41
N LEU A 108 -32.86 -7.84 14.38
CA LEU A 108 -33.16 -7.21 13.09
C LEU A 108 -34.41 -7.83 12.44
N ARG A 109 -34.52 -9.15 12.41
CA ARG A 109 -35.67 -9.87 11.83
C ARG A 109 -36.96 -9.59 12.57
N ILE A 110 -36.92 -9.53 13.90
CA ILE A 110 -38.08 -9.20 14.73
C ILE A 110 -38.50 -7.75 14.48
N ALA A 111 -37.55 -6.80 14.49
CA ALA A 111 -37.82 -5.40 14.22
C ALA A 111 -38.43 -5.17 12.82
N TRP A 112 -37.83 -5.77 11.79
CA TRP A 112 -38.33 -5.69 10.41
C TRP A 112 -39.71 -6.33 10.26
N SER A 113 -39.93 -7.53 10.80
CA SER A 113 -41.24 -8.21 10.72
C SER A 113 -42.34 -7.39 11.41
N ASN A 114 -42.02 -6.77 12.54
CA ASN A 114 -42.94 -5.90 13.26
C ASN A 114 -43.26 -4.61 12.46
N PHE A 115 -42.28 -4.05 11.75
CA PHE A 115 -42.50 -2.91 10.87
C PHE A 115 -43.38 -3.27 9.67
N VAL A 116 -43.04 -4.35 8.95
CA VAL A 116 -43.79 -4.78 7.77
C VAL A 116 -45.25 -5.11 8.09
N ARG A 117 -45.51 -5.74 9.25
CA ARG A 117 -46.88 -5.99 9.73
C ARG A 117 -47.69 -4.72 10.00
N ALA A 118 -47.03 -3.64 10.43
CA ALA A 118 -47.70 -2.41 10.82
C ALA A 118 -47.87 -1.42 9.65
N PHE A 119 -46.91 -1.37 8.72
CA PHE A 119 -46.82 -0.33 7.70
C PHE A 119 -46.60 -0.84 6.27
N GLY A 120 -46.41 -2.14 6.07
CA GLY A 120 -45.98 -2.72 4.78
C GLY A 120 -44.46 -2.59 4.56
N PRO A 121 -43.96 -2.90 3.35
CA PRO A 121 -42.54 -2.80 3.00
C PRO A 121 -41.92 -1.43 3.33
N ILE A 122 -40.63 -1.40 3.67
CA ILE A 122 -39.92 -0.14 3.95
C ILE A 122 -39.83 0.72 2.68
N ASN A 123 -39.53 0.09 1.55
CA ASN A 123 -39.29 0.67 0.24
C ASN A 123 -40.57 0.83 -0.61
N THR A 124 -41.75 0.66 -0.02
CA THR A 124 -43.03 0.91 -0.72
C THR A 124 -42.96 2.22 -1.49
N THR A 125 -43.18 2.14 -2.80
CA THR A 125 -43.05 3.30 -3.71
C THR A 125 -44.36 3.46 -4.48
N VAL A 126 -44.98 4.62 -4.31
CA VAL A 126 -46.18 5.02 -5.06
C VAL A 126 -45.74 5.87 -6.24
N VAL A 127 -45.94 5.35 -7.45
CA VAL A 127 -45.66 6.07 -8.71
C VAL A 127 -46.93 6.78 -9.14
N SER A 128 -46.85 8.10 -9.34
CA SER A 128 -47.94 8.90 -9.90
C SER A 128 -47.46 9.62 -11.15
N THR A 129 -48.15 9.40 -12.25
CA THR A 129 -47.86 10.04 -13.54
C THR A 129 -48.71 11.29 -13.68
N THR A 130 -48.06 12.44 -13.90
CA THR A 130 -48.73 13.72 -14.16
C THR A 130 -48.34 14.18 -15.56
N GLU A 131 -49.31 14.36 -16.44
CA GLU A 131 -49.11 14.90 -17.79
C GLU A 131 -49.28 16.42 -17.74
N ASP A 132 -48.28 17.16 -18.21
CA ASP A 132 -48.33 18.61 -18.29
C ASP A 132 -49.25 19.03 -19.46
N PRO A 133 -50.39 19.71 -19.18
CA PRO A 133 -51.39 20.02 -20.20
C PRO A 133 -50.92 20.98 -21.29
N GLU A 134 -49.82 21.72 -21.10
CA GLU A 134 -49.28 22.65 -22.11
C GLU A 134 -48.17 22.04 -22.97
N THR A 135 -47.40 21.09 -22.44
CA THR A 135 -46.19 20.54 -23.10
C THR A 135 -46.34 19.09 -23.54
N SER A 136 -47.42 18.39 -23.12
CA SER A 136 -47.58 16.94 -23.28
C SER A 136 -46.41 16.13 -22.70
N GLU A 137 -45.62 16.72 -21.80
CA GLU A 137 -44.55 16.02 -21.08
C GLU A 137 -45.16 15.19 -19.94
N VAL A 138 -44.90 13.89 -19.98
CA VAL A 138 -45.29 12.96 -18.92
C VAL A 138 -44.24 12.99 -17.82
N ARG A 139 -44.59 13.46 -16.63
CA ARG A 139 -43.71 13.47 -15.44
C ARG A 139 -44.13 12.38 -14.45
N GLU A 140 -43.24 11.42 -14.22
CA GLU A 140 -43.41 10.39 -13.20
C GLU A 140 -42.86 10.88 -11.86
N THR A 141 -43.70 10.84 -10.82
CA THR A 141 -43.31 11.18 -9.45
C THR A 141 -43.32 9.93 -8.58
N HIS A 142 -42.19 9.62 -7.94
CA HIS A 142 -42.04 8.46 -7.08
C HIS A 142 -42.08 8.89 -5.60
N ARG A 143 -43.12 8.50 -4.87
CA ARG A 143 -43.28 8.83 -3.45
C ARG A 143 -43.07 7.60 -2.56
N ARG A 144 -42.26 7.73 -1.50
CA ARG A 144 -41.93 6.64 -0.57
C ARG A 144 -42.52 6.88 0.81
N PRO A 145 -43.79 6.52 1.08
CA PRO A 145 -44.49 6.91 2.31
C PRO A 145 -43.84 6.43 3.61
N ASN A 146 -43.13 5.29 3.59
CA ASN A 146 -42.52 4.70 4.78
C ASN A 146 -41.09 5.20 5.04
N LEU A 147 -40.35 5.59 4.00
CA LEU A 147 -39.02 6.20 4.13
C LEU A 147 -39.04 7.72 4.25
N GLN A 148 -40.02 8.40 3.64
CA GLN A 148 -40.13 9.86 3.66
C GLN A 148 -40.02 10.48 5.06
N PRO A 149 -40.65 9.91 6.11
CA PRO A 149 -40.56 10.46 7.46
C PRO A 149 -39.19 10.30 8.12
N PHE A 150 -38.34 9.42 7.59
CA PHE A 150 -37.05 9.03 8.17
C PHE A 150 -35.87 9.55 7.34
N LEU A 151 -36.12 10.40 6.34
CA LEU A 151 -35.08 10.91 5.42
C LEU A 151 -33.98 11.72 6.10
N ASP A 152 -34.30 12.42 7.19
CA ASP A 152 -33.33 13.23 7.91
C ASP A 152 -32.34 12.37 8.72
N ASP A 153 -32.62 11.07 8.87
CA ASP A 153 -31.71 10.13 9.52
C ASP A 153 -30.54 9.76 8.60
N PRO A 154 -29.29 9.83 9.08
CA PRO A 154 -28.11 9.53 8.25
C PRO A 154 -28.08 8.08 7.73
N ASP A 155 -28.75 7.16 8.43
CA ASP A 155 -28.81 5.74 8.09
C ASP A 155 -30.13 5.33 7.41
N CYS A 156 -30.94 6.30 6.98
CA CYS A 156 -32.18 6.04 6.24
C CYS A 156 -31.96 5.09 5.05
N TRP A 157 -30.88 5.32 4.31
CA TRP A 157 -30.54 4.50 3.15
C TRP A 157 -29.94 3.13 3.52
N LEU A 158 -29.35 3.00 4.70
CA LEU A 158 -28.90 1.73 5.26
C LEU A 158 -30.10 0.86 5.63
N VAL A 159 -31.11 1.46 6.25
CA VAL A 159 -32.40 0.80 6.52
C VAL A 159 -33.12 0.44 5.23
N ALA A 160 -33.05 1.29 4.19
CA ALA A 160 -33.64 0.98 2.89
C ALA A 160 -32.92 -0.18 2.17
N SER A 161 -31.61 -0.38 2.37
CA SER A 161 -30.82 -1.38 1.62
C SER A 161 -30.94 -2.81 2.16
N ILE A 162 -31.69 -3.03 3.24
CA ILE A 162 -31.87 -4.38 3.81
C ILE A 162 -32.95 -5.18 3.11
N GLU A 163 -33.80 -4.58 2.27
CA GLU A 163 -34.85 -5.29 1.54
C GLU A 163 -34.75 -5.06 0.03
N ASP A 164 -35.09 -6.10 -0.72
CA ASP A 164 -35.24 -6.06 -2.17
C ASP A 164 -36.72 -5.90 -2.50
N TYR A 165 -37.08 -4.72 -3.04
CA TYR A 165 -38.47 -4.34 -3.29
C TYR A 165 -38.77 -4.36 -4.77
N ASP A 166 -39.80 -5.11 -5.14
CA ASP A 166 -40.31 -5.21 -6.50
C ASP A 166 -41.50 -4.25 -6.68
N LEU A 167 -41.31 -3.27 -7.56
CA LEU A 167 -42.31 -2.25 -7.91
C LEU A 167 -43.53 -2.84 -8.61
N GLU A 168 -43.37 -3.94 -9.38
CA GLU A 168 -44.48 -4.53 -10.15
C GLU A 168 -45.41 -5.35 -9.26
N SER A 169 -44.86 -6.08 -8.30
CA SER A 169 -45.64 -6.93 -7.38
C SER A 169 -46.00 -6.25 -6.06
N ASP A 170 -45.47 -5.07 -5.77
CA ASP A 170 -45.56 -4.37 -4.46
C ASP A 170 -45.15 -5.27 -3.28
N THR A 171 -44.18 -6.17 -3.51
CA THR A 171 -43.66 -7.07 -2.48
C THR A 171 -42.20 -6.78 -2.18
N ALA A 172 -41.80 -6.94 -0.91
CA ALA A 172 -40.41 -6.88 -0.49
C ALA A 172 -39.93 -8.23 0.03
N LYS A 173 -38.72 -8.59 -0.35
CA LYS A 173 -37.99 -9.75 0.17
C LYS A 173 -36.88 -9.27 1.12
N PRO A 174 -36.66 -9.97 2.25
CA PRO A 174 -35.52 -9.67 3.11
C PRO A 174 -34.22 -9.90 2.33
N GLY A 175 -33.29 -8.95 2.43
CA GLY A 175 -31.98 -9.01 1.80
C GLY A 175 -30.99 -9.93 2.52
N PRO A 176 -29.77 -10.11 1.97
CA PRO A 176 -28.79 -11.08 2.48
C PRO A 176 -28.41 -10.90 3.95
N ILE A 177 -28.39 -9.66 4.45
CA ILE A 177 -28.00 -9.34 5.84
C ILE A 177 -28.84 -10.04 6.93
N PHE A 178 -30.06 -10.50 6.61
CA PHE A 178 -30.93 -11.21 7.55
C PHE A 178 -30.54 -12.67 7.79
N THR A 179 -29.77 -13.27 6.87
CA THR A 179 -29.48 -14.71 6.83
C THR A 179 -27.99 -15.01 6.67
N GLU A 180 -27.29 -14.16 5.94
CA GLU A 180 -25.91 -14.35 5.53
C GLU A 180 -24.99 -13.34 6.25
N ARG A 181 -23.70 -13.68 6.31
CA ARG A 181 -22.65 -12.75 6.72
C ARG A 181 -22.28 -11.89 5.51
N VAL A 182 -22.45 -10.57 5.61
CA VAL A 182 -22.26 -9.62 4.48
C VAL A 182 -20.89 -8.95 4.52
N ILE A 183 -20.30 -8.82 5.71
CA ILE A 183 -18.87 -8.58 5.93
C ILE A 183 -18.27 -9.94 6.29
N ALA A 184 -17.91 -10.71 5.27
CA ALA A 184 -17.37 -12.05 5.43
C ALA A 184 -15.84 -11.99 5.57
N PRO A 185 -15.23 -12.80 6.45
CA PRO A 185 -13.82 -13.11 6.31
C PRO A 185 -13.63 -13.81 4.96
N PRO A 186 -12.42 -13.80 4.42
CA PRO A 186 -12.13 -14.54 3.21
C PRO A 186 -12.66 -15.98 3.31
N ALA A 187 -13.33 -16.44 2.25
CA ALA A 187 -13.89 -17.78 2.21
C ALA A 187 -12.76 -18.82 2.39
N PRO A 188 -13.03 -20.00 2.97
CA PRO A 188 -12.02 -21.05 3.03
C PRO A 188 -11.48 -21.31 1.60
N PRO A 189 -10.16 -21.34 1.43
CA PRO A 189 -9.54 -21.38 0.12
C PRO A 189 -9.97 -22.64 -0.63
N VAL A 190 -10.37 -22.48 -1.90
CA VAL A 190 -10.63 -23.63 -2.77
C VAL A 190 -9.30 -24.07 -3.38
N ILE A 191 -8.61 -24.97 -2.68
CA ILE A 191 -7.31 -25.50 -3.06
C ILE A 191 -7.51 -26.70 -3.98
N THR A 192 -6.94 -26.64 -5.19
CA THR A 192 -7.03 -27.72 -6.19
C THR A 192 -5.68 -28.27 -6.64
N SER A 193 -4.58 -27.69 -6.16
CA SER A 193 -3.20 -28.07 -6.50
C SER A 193 -2.22 -27.56 -5.45
N ALA A 194 -0.99 -28.08 -5.43
CA ALA A 194 0.05 -27.55 -4.55
C ALA A 194 0.40 -26.08 -4.84
N ALA A 195 0.27 -25.63 -6.09
CA ALA A 195 0.45 -24.21 -6.43
C ALA A 195 -0.62 -23.30 -5.81
N ASP A 196 -1.88 -23.76 -5.72
CA ASP A 196 -2.94 -23.04 -5.02
C ASP A 196 -2.64 -22.95 -3.52
N ALA A 197 -2.23 -24.07 -2.91
CA ALA A 197 -1.87 -24.11 -1.50
C ALA A 197 -0.66 -23.21 -1.20
N LEU A 198 0.35 -23.22 -2.07
CA LEU A 198 1.50 -22.32 -1.97
C LEU A 198 1.07 -20.85 -1.94
N ALA A 199 0.12 -20.43 -2.79
CA ALA A 199 -0.38 -19.05 -2.79
C ALA A 199 -1.08 -18.67 -1.48
N VAL A 200 -1.87 -19.59 -0.90
CA VAL A 200 -2.52 -19.42 0.40
C VAL A 200 -1.47 -19.26 1.51
N VAL A 201 -0.49 -20.16 1.56
CA VAL A 201 0.58 -20.14 2.57
C VAL A 201 1.42 -18.88 2.47
N LEU A 202 1.74 -18.42 1.25
CA LEU A 202 2.46 -17.16 1.04
C LEU A 202 1.69 -15.95 1.59
N ASN A 203 0.37 -15.93 1.46
CA ASN A 203 -0.45 -14.85 2.00
C ASN A 203 -0.57 -14.91 3.54
N GLU A 204 -0.70 -16.12 4.11
CA GLU A 204 -0.87 -16.31 5.55
C GLU A 204 0.44 -16.12 6.33
N ARG A 205 1.56 -16.65 5.82
CA ARG A 205 2.85 -16.72 6.54
C ARG A 205 3.95 -15.84 5.93
N GLY A 206 3.75 -15.31 4.73
CA GLY A 206 4.75 -14.50 4.02
C GLY A 206 5.99 -15.28 3.53
N CYS A 207 6.03 -16.60 3.71
CA CYS A 207 7.12 -17.49 3.32
C CYS A 207 6.59 -18.84 2.83
N VAL A 208 7.45 -19.64 2.18
CA VAL A 208 7.07 -20.99 1.74
C VAL A 208 7.19 -21.94 2.92
N ASP A 209 6.11 -22.66 3.21
CA ASP A 209 6.05 -23.64 4.30
C ASP A 209 5.47 -24.96 3.77
N PRO A 210 6.34 -25.91 3.36
CA PRO A 210 5.90 -27.19 2.83
C PRO A 210 5.07 -28.04 3.80
N ASP A 211 5.31 -27.91 5.11
CA ASP A 211 4.55 -28.63 6.13
C ASP A 211 3.10 -28.12 6.15
N HIS A 212 2.90 -26.81 6.15
CA HIS A 212 1.56 -26.21 6.08
C HIS A 212 0.86 -26.50 4.74
N ILE A 213 1.60 -26.52 3.63
CA ILE A 213 1.05 -26.91 2.33
C ILE A 213 0.57 -28.37 2.34
N ALA A 214 1.34 -29.27 2.95
CA ALA A 214 1.00 -30.68 3.09
C ALA A 214 -0.25 -30.89 3.97
N GLU A 215 -0.37 -30.12 5.06
CA GLU A 215 -1.57 -30.09 5.91
C GLU A 215 -2.82 -29.68 5.12
N LEU A 216 -2.73 -28.63 4.29
CA LEU A 216 -3.82 -28.13 3.46
C LEU A 216 -4.26 -29.12 2.36
N LEU A 217 -3.33 -29.91 1.84
CA LEU A 217 -3.59 -30.91 0.79
C LEU A 217 -3.90 -32.30 1.33
N HIS A 218 -3.69 -32.53 2.64
CA HIS A 218 -3.79 -33.85 3.28
C HIS A 218 -2.88 -34.90 2.63
N CYS A 219 -1.64 -34.53 2.33
CA CYS A 219 -0.60 -35.42 1.77
C CYS A 219 0.71 -35.32 2.55
N GLU A 220 1.73 -36.09 2.15
CA GLU A 220 3.06 -36.04 2.77
C GLU A 220 3.89 -34.88 2.19
N VAL A 221 4.80 -34.34 3.00
CA VAL A 221 5.64 -33.18 2.62
C VAL A 221 6.52 -33.48 1.40
N ASP A 222 7.03 -34.71 1.28
CA ASP A 222 7.85 -35.13 0.14
C ASP A 222 7.06 -35.10 -1.17
N ASP A 223 5.77 -35.45 -1.13
CA ASP A 223 4.88 -35.39 -2.31
C ASP A 223 4.61 -33.94 -2.72
N VAL A 224 4.44 -33.04 -1.75
CA VAL A 224 4.31 -31.59 -2.00
C VAL A 224 5.55 -31.02 -2.67
N ILE A 225 6.74 -31.35 -2.15
CA ILE A 225 8.01 -30.89 -2.72
C ILE A 225 8.19 -31.44 -4.14
N ALA A 226 7.79 -32.68 -4.38
CA ALA A 226 7.82 -33.30 -5.70
C ALA A 226 6.83 -32.64 -6.68
N GLU A 227 5.60 -32.34 -6.26
CA GLU A 227 4.59 -31.67 -7.08
C GLU A 227 4.98 -30.24 -7.41
N LEU A 228 5.43 -29.47 -6.42
CA LEU A 228 5.88 -28.09 -6.63
C LEU A 228 7.13 -28.03 -7.49
N GLY A 229 8.00 -29.05 -7.40
CA GLY A 229 9.17 -29.19 -8.26
C GLY A 229 9.94 -27.87 -8.34
N SER A 230 10.23 -27.42 -9.57
CA SER A 230 10.96 -26.18 -9.89
C SER A 230 10.35 -24.88 -9.37
N ALA A 231 9.15 -24.89 -8.78
CA ALA A 231 8.48 -23.70 -8.26
C ALA A 231 9.02 -23.23 -6.89
N ILE A 232 9.67 -24.12 -6.12
CA ILE A 232 10.24 -23.80 -4.80
C ILE A 232 11.66 -24.33 -4.68
N PHE A 233 12.54 -23.62 -3.98
CA PHE A 233 13.90 -24.07 -3.69
C PHE A 233 14.19 -23.92 -2.21
N ARG A 234 15.01 -24.83 -1.67
CA ARG A 234 15.49 -24.73 -0.30
C ARG A 234 16.81 -23.98 -0.29
N ASP A 235 16.90 -22.90 0.46
CA ASP A 235 18.12 -22.12 0.58
C ASP A 235 19.16 -22.90 1.42
N PRO A 236 20.37 -23.17 0.90
CA PRO A 236 21.43 -23.83 1.66
C PRO A 236 22.00 -22.98 2.81
N ALA A 237 21.79 -21.65 2.82
CA ALA A 237 22.34 -20.76 3.83
C ALA A 237 21.64 -20.88 5.19
N ASP A 238 20.31 -20.95 5.19
CA ASP A 238 19.48 -20.98 6.41
C ASP A 238 18.50 -22.17 6.45
N GLY A 239 18.39 -22.94 5.36
CA GLY A 239 17.49 -24.08 5.24
C GLY A 239 16.03 -23.71 4.92
N SER A 240 15.72 -22.42 4.73
CA SER A 240 14.38 -21.92 4.44
C SER A 240 13.91 -22.31 3.04
N TRP A 241 12.60 -22.45 2.85
CA TRP A 241 12.02 -22.63 1.53
C TRP A 241 11.63 -21.28 0.94
N GLN A 242 11.96 -21.09 -0.33
CA GLN A 242 11.68 -19.87 -1.09
C GLN A 242 11.02 -20.23 -2.41
N THR A 243 10.22 -19.33 -2.96
CA THR A 243 9.71 -19.48 -4.32
C THR A 243 10.85 -19.33 -5.33
N ALA A 244 10.72 -19.95 -6.48
CA ALA A 244 11.73 -19.91 -7.55
C ALA A 244 12.07 -18.47 -7.96
N ASP A 245 11.07 -17.61 -8.06
CA ASP A 245 11.25 -16.21 -8.41
C ASP A 245 12.01 -15.43 -7.33
N ALA A 246 11.90 -15.79 -6.05
CA ALA A 246 12.68 -15.19 -4.96
C ALA A 246 14.12 -15.73 -4.96
N TYR A 247 14.30 -17.06 -4.92
CA TYR A 247 15.61 -17.70 -4.80
C TYR A 247 16.53 -17.46 -6.01
N LEU A 248 15.97 -17.43 -7.23
CA LEU A 248 16.73 -17.21 -8.46
C LEU A 248 16.88 -15.72 -8.80
N SER A 249 16.75 -14.84 -7.81
CA SER A 249 16.86 -13.38 -7.96
C SER A 249 17.86 -12.79 -6.97
N GLY A 250 18.26 -11.53 -7.18
CA GLY A 250 19.28 -10.89 -6.33
C GLY A 250 20.69 -11.38 -6.68
N PRO A 251 21.62 -11.51 -5.72
CA PRO A 251 23.03 -11.85 -5.94
C PRO A 251 23.23 -13.34 -6.27
N VAL A 252 22.91 -13.73 -7.51
CA VAL A 252 22.86 -15.14 -7.95
C VAL A 252 24.22 -15.82 -8.04
N ARG A 253 25.33 -15.09 -8.22
CA ARG A 253 26.70 -15.66 -8.25
C ARG A 253 27.14 -16.10 -6.87
N ASP A 254 26.83 -15.31 -5.85
CA ASP A 254 27.17 -15.68 -4.48
C ASP A 254 26.28 -16.82 -4.00
N SER A 255 24.99 -16.77 -4.37
CA SER A 255 24.05 -17.88 -4.14
C SER A 255 24.51 -19.17 -4.82
N LEU A 256 25.07 -19.09 -6.05
CA LEU A 256 25.63 -20.26 -6.75
C LEU A 256 26.81 -20.86 -6.01
N LYS A 257 27.75 -20.05 -5.51
CA LYS A 257 28.90 -20.54 -4.72
C LYS A 257 28.45 -21.28 -3.45
N VAL A 258 27.44 -20.74 -2.75
CA VAL A 258 26.88 -21.38 -1.55
C VAL A 258 26.20 -22.69 -1.94
N ALA A 259 25.41 -22.70 -3.03
CA ALA A 259 24.74 -23.90 -3.53
C ALA A 259 25.73 -24.99 -3.98
N GLU A 260 26.83 -24.64 -4.64
CA GLU A 260 27.88 -25.58 -5.04
C GLU A 260 28.59 -26.20 -3.82
N ALA A 261 28.92 -25.38 -2.82
CA ALA A 261 29.52 -25.85 -1.58
C ALA A 261 28.58 -26.79 -0.81
N ALA A 262 27.28 -26.49 -0.79
CA ALA A 262 26.26 -27.33 -0.18
C ALA A 262 26.02 -28.63 -0.98
N ALA A 263 25.99 -28.56 -2.31
CA ALA A 263 25.80 -29.72 -3.18
C ALA A 263 26.94 -30.74 -3.09
N ALA A 264 28.16 -30.30 -2.73
CA ALA A 264 29.28 -31.18 -2.45
C ALA A 264 29.08 -32.03 -1.18
N LEU A 265 28.21 -31.59 -0.26
CA LEU A 265 27.90 -32.28 1.00
C LEU A 265 26.57 -33.04 0.92
N ASP A 266 25.55 -32.45 0.29
CA ASP A 266 24.21 -32.99 0.13
C ASP A 266 23.76 -32.88 -1.35
N PRO A 267 23.63 -34.01 -2.07
CA PRO A 267 23.18 -34.04 -3.46
C PRO A 267 21.81 -33.41 -3.72
N ALA A 268 20.96 -33.22 -2.70
CA ALA A 268 19.67 -32.54 -2.86
C ALA A 268 19.80 -31.12 -3.44
N TYR A 269 20.92 -30.43 -3.17
CA TYR A 269 21.18 -29.08 -3.66
C TYR A 269 21.71 -29.02 -5.10
N GLU A 270 21.99 -30.15 -5.77
CA GLU A 270 22.37 -30.14 -7.19
C GLU A 270 21.33 -29.44 -8.06
N ARG A 271 20.06 -29.58 -7.69
CA ARG A 271 18.95 -28.91 -8.35
C ARG A 271 19.07 -27.39 -8.28
N ASN A 272 19.49 -26.85 -7.14
CA ASN A 272 19.71 -25.41 -6.95
C ASN A 272 20.85 -24.92 -7.86
N VAL A 273 21.95 -25.69 -7.92
CA VAL A 273 23.11 -25.37 -8.76
C VAL A 273 22.70 -25.28 -10.24
N ARG A 274 21.97 -26.28 -10.75
CA ARG A 274 21.50 -26.28 -12.15
C ARG A 274 20.64 -25.05 -12.46
N ALA A 275 19.69 -24.72 -11.60
CA ALA A 275 18.81 -23.55 -11.79
C ALA A 275 19.58 -22.22 -11.71
N LEU A 276 20.51 -22.08 -10.77
CA LEU A 276 21.32 -20.86 -10.62
C LEU A 276 22.31 -20.67 -11.77
N ILE A 277 22.79 -21.73 -12.41
CA ILE A 277 23.64 -21.65 -13.62
C ILE A 277 22.84 -21.05 -14.80
N GLU A 278 21.59 -21.46 -14.98
CA GLU A 278 20.74 -20.99 -16.09
C GLU A 278 20.39 -19.50 -15.99
N VAL A 279 20.33 -18.98 -14.76
CA VAL A 279 19.89 -17.61 -14.48
C VAL A 279 21.07 -16.62 -14.38
N GLN A 280 22.32 -17.09 -14.52
CA GLN A 280 23.48 -16.21 -14.44
C GLN A 280 23.44 -15.09 -15.49
N PRO A 281 23.65 -13.83 -15.09
CA PRO A 281 23.79 -12.75 -16.06
C PRO A 281 25.05 -12.98 -16.90
N ALA A 282 24.92 -12.76 -18.21
CA ALA A 282 26.03 -12.88 -19.14
C ALA A 282 27.18 -11.95 -18.73
N ASP A 283 28.41 -12.46 -18.73
CA ASP A 283 29.59 -11.67 -18.40
C ASP A 283 29.70 -10.46 -19.34
N LEU A 284 29.81 -9.27 -18.74
CA LEU A 284 30.14 -8.05 -19.43
C LEU A 284 31.56 -8.14 -19.96
N ARG A 285 31.75 -7.77 -21.23
CA ARG A 285 33.06 -7.76 -21.85
C ARG A 285 33.87 -6.57 -21.32
N PRO A 286 35.20 -6.60 -21.38
CA PRO A 286 36.04 -5.45 -21.06
C PRO A 286 35.60 -4.15 -21.78
N SER A 287 35.12 -4.26 -23.02
CA SER A 287 34.59 -3.13 -23.81
C SER A 287 33.33 -2.49 -23.21
N ASP A 288 32.56 -3.25 -22.44
CA ASP A 288 31.30 -2.81 -21.83
C ASP A 288 31.52 -2.27 -20.41
N ILE A 289 32.75 -2.41 -19.87
CA ILE A 289 33.12 -1.99 -18.52
C ILE A 289 33.85 -0.65 -18.57
N THR A 290 33.24 0.38 -17.97
CA THR A 290 33.90 1.68 -17.82
C THR A 290 34.76 1.70 -16.55
N ALA A 291 36.06 1.44 -16.69
CA ALA A 291 37.03 1.59 -15.62
C ALA A 291 37.34 3.07 -15.34
N ARG A 292 37.12 3.53 -14.11
CA ARG A 292 37.43 4.91 -13.68
C ARG A 292 38.44 4.88 -12.55
N LEU A 293 39.38 5.83 -12.55
CA LEU A 293 40.22 6.08 -11.37
C LEU A 293 39.31 6.37 -10.16
N GLY A 294 39.60 5.70 -9.04
CA GLY A 294 38.81 5.79 -7.81
C GLY A 294 37.67 4.76 -7.72
N ALA A 295 37.46 3.94 -8.75
CA ALA A 295 36.47 2.87 -8.67
C ALA A 295 36.89 1.83 -7.61
N PRO A 296 36.01 1.48 -6.64
CA PRO A 296 36.37 0.70 -5.45
C PRO A 296 36.72 -0.77 -5.74
N TRP A 297 36.51 -1.22 -6.98
CA TRP A 297 36.81 -2.56 -7.45
C TRP A 297 38.16 -2.70 -8.13
N ILE A 298 38.82 -1.58 -8.45
CA ILE A 298 40.16 -1.57 -9.02
C ILE A 298 41.17 -1.60 -7.86
N PRO A 299 42.06 -2.61 -7.79
CA PRO A 299 43.09 -2.66 -6.77
C PRO A 299 44.07 -1.48 -6.84
N ALA A 300 44.50 -0.96 -5.69
CA ALA A 300 45.52 0.10 -5.62
C ALA A 300 46.84 -0.29 -6.31
N ALA A 301 47.18 -1.59 -6.30
CA ALA A 301 48.36 -2.12 -6.97
C ALA A 301 48.37 -1.80 -8.48
N ASP A 302 47.23 -1.92 -9.16
CA ASP A 302 47.14 -1.62 -10.60
C ASP A 302 47.36 -0.14 -10.89
N ILE A 303 46.91 0.73 -9.98
CA ILE A 303 47.11 2.18 -10.10
C ILE A 303 48.59 2.54 -9.89
N VAL A 304 49.30 1.84 -9.00
CA VAL A 304 50.75 2.01 -8.83
C VAL A 304 51.51 1.58 -10.10
N VAL A 305 51.12 0.45 -10.71
CA VAL A 305 51.73 -0.01 -11.98
C VAL A 305 51.45 0.98 -13.12
N PHE A 306 50.23 1.52 -13.22
CA PHE A 306 49.88 2.57 -14.19
C PHE A 306 50.83 3.76 -14.11
N VAL A 307 51.08 4.27 -12.90
CA VAL A 307 51.96 5.42 -12.70
C VAL A 307 53.41 5.08 -13.00
N LYS A 308 53.86 3.87 -12.65
CA LYS A 308 55.20 3.41 -12.98
C LYS A 308 55.43 3.30 -14.49
N GLU A 309 54.49 2.72 -15.23
CA GLU A 309 54.61 2.54 -16.68
C GLU A 309 54.41 3.83 -17.47
N THR A 310 53.48 4.69 -17.03
CA THR A 310 53.08 5.89 -17.79
C THR A 310 53.90 7.12 -17.43
N MET A 311 54.30 7.25 -16.16
CA MET A 311 54.99 8.43 -15.64
C MET A 311 56.42 8.13 -15.15
N GLY A 312 56.86 6.85 -15.15
CA GLY A 312 58.21 6.45 -14.75
C GLY A 312 58.49 6.59 -13.25
N ALA A 313 57.44 6.61 -12.41
CA ALA A 313 57.55 6.95 -10.99
C ALA A 313 56.99 5.83 -10.08
N GLU A 314 57.73 5.46 -9.04
CA GLU A 314 57.28 4.49 -8.02
C GLU A 314 56.53 5.16 -6.85
N ILE A 315 55.21 5.07 -6.85
CA ILE A 315 54.37 5.74 -5.83
C ILE A 315 53.79 4.74 -4.82
N ARG A 316 53.27 5.25 -3.71
CA ARG A 316 52.45 4.44 -2.78
C ARG A 316 51.02 4.97 -2.75
N ILE A 317 50.06 4.06 -2.81
CA ILE A 317 48.64 4.37 -2.74
C ILE A 317 48.03 3.55 -1.60
N HIS A 318 47.34 4.23 -0.70
CA HIS A 318 46.52 3.62 0.34
C HIS A 318 45.04 3.83 0.00
N HIS A 319 44.29 2.74 -0.08
CA HIS A 319 42.85 2.75 -0.30
C HIS A 319 42.15 2.29 0.98
N MET A 320 41.19 3.08 1.47
CA MET A 320 40.31 2.73 2.59
C MET A 320 38.89 2.53 2.03
N PRO A 321 38.47 1.28 1.74
CA PRO A 321 37.19 1.00 1.09
C PRO A 321 35.98 1.51 1.89
N GLU A 322 36.05 1.46 3.22
CA GLU A 322 34.99 1.87 4.15
C GLU A 322 34.66 3.37 4.07
N LEU A 323 35.68 4.19 3.79
CA LEU A 323 35.55 5.64 3.67
C LEU A 323 35.55 6.11 2.21
N ALA A 324 35.58 5.17 1.26
CA ALA A 324 35.78 5.42 -0.18
C ALA A 324 36.90 6.43 -0.47
N SER A 325 37.97 6.41 0.35
CA SER A 325 39.02 7.41 0.31
C SER A 325 40.35 6.83 -0.15
N TRP A 326 41.06 7.63 -0.95
CA TRP A 326 42.34 7.27 -1.54
C TRP A 326 43.40 8.28 -1.12
N THR A 327 44.49 7.78 -0.56
CA THR A 327 45.66 8.60 -0.21
C THR A 327 46.82 8.25 -1.15
N VAL A 328 47.39 9.28 -1.78
CA VAL A 328 48.47 9.13 -2.77
C VAL A 328 49.74 9.74 -2.21
N GLU A 329 50.78 8.93 -2.07
CA GLU A 329 52.14 9.38 -1.76
C GLU A 329 52.97 9.38 -3.04
N ALA A 330 53.01 10.53 -3.71
CA ALA A 330 53.66 10.69 -5.00
C ALA A 330 54.57 11.92 -5.09
N ARG A 331 55.19 12.34 -3.97
CA ARG A 331 56.00 13.57 -3.87
C ARG A 331 57.08 13.72 -4.94
N GLN A 332 57.61 12.61 -5.45
CA GLN A 332 58.63 12.61 -6.51
C GLN A 332 58.11 13.15 -7.85
N LEU A 333 56.81 13.03 -8.16
CA LEU A 333 56.22 13.57 -9.39
C LEU A 333 56.29 15.10 -9.44
N GLY A 334 56.29 15.77 -8.29
CA GLY A 334 56.48 17.22 -8.20
C GLY A 334 57.88 17.70 -8.58
N TRP A 335 58.87 16.80 -8.71
CA TRP A 335 60.25 17.14 -9.09
C TRP A 335 60.65 16.59 -10.46
N MET A 336 59.76 15.80 -11.11
CA MET A 336 60.00 15.20 -12.42
C MET A 336 59.35 16.04 -13.51
N ALA A 337 60.06 16.27 -14.61
CA ALA A 337 59.49 16.98 -15.76
C ALA A 337 58.21 16.30 -16.31
N ALA A 338 58.15 14.96 -16.23
CA ALA A 338 56.94 14.21 -16.58
C ALA A 338 55.75 14.58 -15.69
N GLY A 339 55.97 14.81 -14.40
CA GLY A 339 54.91 15.12 -13.43
C GLY A 339 54.51 16.60 -13.37
N THR A 340 55.39 17.53 -13.74
CA THR A 340 55.09 18.98 -13.73
C THR A 340 54.73 19.56 -15.09
N SER A 341 55.00 18.86 -16.19
CA SER A 341 54.72 19.35 -17.55
C SER A 341 53.87 18.40 -18.39
N GLU A 342 54.21 17.11 -18.44
CA GLU A 342 53.52 16.18 -19.34
C GLU A 342 52.16 15.72 -18.78
N TRP A 343 52.15 15.35 -17.51
CA TRP A 343 51.01 14.79 -16.78
C TRP A 343 50.44 15.71 -15.71
N GLY A 344 51.11 16.83 -15.43
CA GLY A 344 50.63 17.86 -14.52
C GLY A 344 51.01 19.26 -14.98
N THR A 345 50.92 20.22 -14.06
CA THR A 345 51.33 21.60 -14.26
C THR A 345 52.29 22.01 -13.14
N ASP A 346 53.04 23.10 -13.31
CA ASP A 346 53.95 23.62 -12.27
C ASP A 346 53.23 23.95 -10.95
N ARG A 347 51.93 24.26 -11.02
CA ARG A 347 51.10 24.63 -9.86
C ARG A 347 50.25 23.50 -9.30
N ARG A 348 50.17 22.36 -10.01
CA ARG A 348 49.40 21.17 -9.62
C ARG A 348 50.06 19.96 -10.28
N ASP A 349 50.95 19.30 -9.56
CA ASP A 349 51.72 18.20 -10.13
C ASP A 349 50.84 16.96 -10.39
N ALA A 350 51.35 16.01 -11.17
CA ALA A 350 50.64 14.79 -11.55
C ALA A 350 50.21 13.93 -10.35
N GLY A 351 50.92 13.98 -9.22
CA GLY A 351 50.56 13.28 -7.99
C GLY A 351 49.31 13.88 -7.32
N GLU A 352 49.22 15.20 -7.27
CA GLU A 352 48.02 15.91 -6.81
C GLU A 352 46.83 15.67 -7.73
N LEU A 353 47.04 15.72 -9.06
CA LEU A 353 45.99 15.40 -10.04
C LEU A 353 45.54 13.95 -9.98
N LEU A 354 46.45 13.01 -9.68
CA LEU A 354 46.08 11.61 -9.45
C LEU A 354 45.24 11.46 -8.19
N ALA A 355 45.60 12.15 -7.10
CA ALA A 355 44.79 12.17 -5.88
C ALA A 355 43.40 12.78 -6.14
N ASP A 356 43.32 13.82 -6.97
CA ASP A 356 42.05 14.40 -7.42
C ASP A 356 41.24 13.39 -8.24
N ALA A 357 41.87 12.66 -9.17
CA ALA A 357 41.21 11.64 -9.97
C ALA A 357 40.61 10.52 -9.13
N LEU A 358 41.39 9.99 -8.17
CA LEU A 358 40.97 8.88 -7.30
C LEU A 358 39.84 9.27 -6.35
N ASN A 359 39.81 10.52 -5.89
CA ASN A 359 38.78 11.02 -4.98
C ASN A 359 37.67 11.80 -5.70
N SER A 360 37.59 11.71 -7.03
CA SER A 360 36.61 12.44 -7.87
C SER A 360 36.55 13.96 -7.63
N ARG A 361 37.69 14.58 -7.30
CA ARG A 361 37.83 16.03 -7.10
C ARG A 361 38.20 16.72 -8.42
N VAL A 362 37.78 17.97 -8.56
CA VAL A 362 38.15 18.83 -9.70
C VAL A 362 39.21 19.83 -9.20
N PRO A 363 40.38 19.93 -9.86
CA PRO A 363 41.42 20.84 -9.45
C PRO A 363 40.94 22.28 -9.57
N GLN A 364 41.28 23.10 -8.58
CA GLN A 364 41.02 24.53 -8.54
C GLN A 364 42.29 25.23 -8.05
N ILE A 365 42.83 26.12 -8.87
CA ILE A 365 44.07 26.86 -8.56
C ILE A 365 43.69 28.30 -8.27
N PHE A 366 44.17 28.82 -7.14
CA PHE A 366 43.86 30.18 -6.69
C PHE A 366 45.14 31.02 -6.61
N ASP A 367 45.11 32.21 -7.21
CA ASP A 367 46.10 33.25 -6.98
C ASP A 367 45.76 34.05 -5.73
N THR A 368 46.79 34.45 -4.98
CA THR A 368 46.62 35.34 -3.84
C THR A 368 46.98 36.75 -4.27
N ILE A 369 45.99 37.63 -4.32
CA ILE A 369 46.16 39.05 -4.64
C ILE A 369 46.13 39.83 -3.32
N LYS A 370 47.18 40.62 -3.06
CA LYS A 370 47.22 41.53 -1.91
C LYS A 370 46.53 42.84 -2.26
N ASP A 371 45.45 43.14 -1.55
CA ASP A 371 44.71 44.40 -1.65
C ASP A 371 44.91 45.16 -0.32
N GLY A 372 45.99 45.92 -0.25
CA GLY A 372 46.45 46.54 1.00
C GLY A 372 46.86 45.51 2.06
N ASP A 373 46.19 45.55 3.22
CA ASP A 373 46.46 44.68 4.39
C ASP A 373 45.61 43.38 4.38
N ARG A 374 44.90 43.10 3.28
CA ARG A 374 44.06 41.89 3.12
C ARG A 374 44.49 41.06 1.92
N GLU A 375 44.65 39.75 2.14
CA GLU A 375 44.90 38.77 1.09
C GLU A 375 43.57 38.20 0.58
N ARG A 376 43.31 38.31 -0.73
CA ARG A 376 42.14 37.72 -1.38
C ARG A 376 42.58 36.63 -2.35
N ARG A 377 41.98 35.44 -2.23
CA ARG A 377 42.17 34.32 -3.17
C ARG A 377 41.22 34.47 -4.37
N VAL A 378 41.77 34.53 -5.57
CA VAL A 378 41.02 34.61 -6.83
C VAL A 378 41.32 33.36 -7.66
N LEU A 379 40.31 32.72 -8.22
CA LEU A 379 40.48 31.53 -9.05
C LEU A 379 41.26 31.90 -10.32
N ASN A 380 42.40 31.25 -10.53
CA ASN A 380 43.14 31.36 -11.77
C ASN A 380 42.50 30.43 -12.81
N VAL A 381 41.71 31.02 -13.70
CA VAL A 381 40.96 30.27 -14.72
C VAL A 381 41.90 29.53 -15.69
N VAL A 382 43.02 30.15 -16.05
CA VAL A 382 43.97 29.60 -17.03
C VAL A 382 44.65 28.36 -16.48
N ASP A 383 45.24 28.46 -15.29
CA ASP A 383 45.94 27.34 -14.67
C ASP A 383 44.97 26.24 -14.24
N THR A 384 43.77 26.62 -13.78
CA THR A 384 42.72 25.66 -13.44
C THR A 384 42.28 24.86 -14.67
N GLU A 385 42.12 25.51 -15.82
CA GLU A 385 41.75 24.80 -17.06
C GLU A 385 42.88 23.91 -17.57
N ALA A 386 44.13 24.37 -17.50
CA ALA A 386 45.29 23.54 -17.82
C ALA A 386 45.38 22.31 -16.90
N ALA A 387 45.14 22.47 -15.59
CA ALA A 387 45.12 21.36 -14.64
C ALA A 387 43.97 20.38 -14.92
N LYS A 388 42.78 20.85 -15.33
CA LYS A 388 41.68 19.98 -15.75
C LYS A 388 41.99 19.21 -17.03
N GLU A 389 42.64 19.85 -18.01
CA GLU A 389 43.06 19.18 -19.24
C GLU A 389 44.04 18.03 -18.93
N LYS A 390 45.02 18.28 -18.04
CA LYS A 390 45.95 17.25 -17.56
C LYS A 390 45.25 16.15 -16.78
N LEU A 391 44.31 16.48 -15.90
CA LEU A 391 43.49 15.50 -15.20
C LEU A 391 42.70 14.62 -16.18
N GLN A 392 42.11 15.22 -17.21
CA GLN A 392 41.38 14.48 -18.24
C GLN A 392 42.32 13.59 -19.05
N LYS A 393 43.52 14.07 -19.38
CA LYS A 393 44.56 13.27 -20.02
C LYS A 393 44.92 12.04 -19.17
N ILE A 394 45.12 12.20 -17.85
CA ILE A 394 45.38 11.09 -16.92
C ILE A 394 44.22 10.09 -16.93
N LYS A 395 42.97 10.56 -16.83
CA LYS A 395 41.78 9.70 -16.83
C LYS A 395 41.65 8.90 -18.13
N THR A 396 41.81 9.54 -19.27
CA THR A 396 41.74 8.89 -20.60
C THR A 396 42.89 7.90 -20.77
N ALA A 397 44.11 8.26 -20.37
CA ALA A 397 45.26 7.36 -20.43
C ALA A 397 45.03 6.12 -19.57
N PHE A 398 44.53 6.28 -18.35
CA PHE A 398 44.19 5.16 -17.47
C PHE A 398 43.09 4.27 -18.06
N GLN A 399 42.04 4.87 -18.62
CA GLN A 399 40.94 4.13 -19.27
C GLN A 399 41.40 3.25 -20.42
N SER A 400 42.34 3.74 -21.23
CA SER A 400 42.93 2.94 -22.30
C SER A 400 43.91 1.91 -21.75
N TRP A 401 44.80 2.35 -20.85
CA TRP A 401 45.87 1.54 -20.29
C TRP A 401 45.35 0.32 -19.54
N ILE A 402 44.31 0.46 -18.73
CA ILE A 402 43.82 -0.63 -17.87
C ILE A 402 43.48 -1.91 -18.66
N TRP A 403 43.12 -1.76 -19.94
CA TRP A 403 42.73 -2.83 -20.86
C TRP A 403 43.81 -3.26 -21.88
N THR A 404 45.04 -2.73 -21.81
CA THR A 404 46.10 -3.08 -22.77
C THR A 404 46.76 -4.43 -22.50
N ASP A 405 46.83 -4.82 -21.22
CA ASP A 405 47.44 -6.08 -20.79
C ASP A 405 46.36 -7.17 -20.68
N PRO A 406 46.50 -8.32 -21.38
CA PRO A 406 45.50 -9.38 -21.36
C PRO A 406 45.23 -9.95 -19.96
N ASP A 407 46.28 -10.24 -19.19
CA ASP A 407 46.14 -10.87 -17.86
C ASP A 407 45.42 -9.94 -16.88
N ARG A 408 45.77 -8.65 -16.88
CA ARG A 408 45.09 -7.61 -16.10
C ARG A 408 43.64 -7.43 -16.55
N THR A 409 43.39 -7.42 -17.86
CA THR A 409 42.06 -7.25 -18.44
C THR A 409 41.11 -8.35 -17.97
N ASP A 410 41.53 -9.60 -18.11
CA ASP A 410 40.71 -10.76 -17.73
C ASP A 410 40.44 -10.79 -16.23
N ARG A 411 41.46 -10.51 -15.40
CA ARG A 411 41.31 -10.44 -13.94
C ARG A 411 40.32 -9.35 -13.52
N LEU A 412 40.46 -8.15 -14.06
CA LEU A 412 39.63 -7.00 -13.72
C LEU A 412 38.20 -7.15 -14.22
N ALA A 413 38.01 -7.69 -15.43
CA ALA A 413 36.69 -8.02 -15.95
C ALA A 413 35.99 -9.06 -15.07
N ARG A 414 36.73 -10.06 -14.57
CA ARG A 414 36.17 -11.06 -13.64
C ARG A 414 35.74 -10.44 -12.31
N VAL A 415 36.59 -9.63 -11.69
CA VAL A 415 36.28 -8.91 -10.44
C VAL A 415 35.03 -8.03 -10.60
N TYR A 416 34.92 -7.33 -11.72
CA TYR A 416 33.75 -6.49 -12.00
C TYR A 416 32.47 -7.31 -12.14
N ASN A 417 32.52 -8.39 -12.92
CA ASN A 417 31.37 -9.24 -13.14
C ASN A 417 30.90 -9.92 -11.85
N ASP A 418 31.83 -10.42 -11.04
CA ASP A 418 31.48 -11.07 -9.78
C ASP A 418 30.89 -10.10 -8.75
N ARG A 419 31.31 -8.83 -8.74
CA ARG A 419 30.88 -7.85 -7.74
C ARG A 419 29.66 -7.03 -8.15
N PHE A 420 29.51 -6.69 -9.43
CA PHE A 420 28.44 -5.81 -9.91
C PHE A 420 27.50 -6.47 -10.90
N ASN A 421 27.99 -7.38 -11.76
CA ASN A 421 27.12 -8.14 -12.67
C ASN A 421 26.61 -9.42 -11.98
N ASN A 422 25.98 -9.22 -10.82
CA ASN A 422 25.54 -10.29 -9.93
C ASN A 422 24.03 -10.21 -9.65
N ILE A 423 23.36 -9.10 -9.98
CA ILE A 423 21.95 -8.89 -9.61
C ILE A 423 21.03 -9.35 -10.74
N VAL A 424 20.20 -10.35 -10.46
CA VAL A 424 19.12 -10.78 -11.35
C VAL A 424 17.78 -10.22 -10.85
N PRO A 425 16.99 -9.54 -11.71
CA PRO A 425 15.65 -9.11 -11.36
C PRO A 425 14.73 -10.30 -11.10
N ARG A 426 13.89 -10.20 -10.08
CA ARG A 426 12.85 -11.19 -9.76
C ARG A 426 11.91 -11.42 -10.94
N ALA A 427 11.78 -12.69 -11.36
CA ALA A 427 11.00 -13.10 -12.52
C ALA A 427 9.83 -14.01 -12.09
N PHE A 428 8.61 -13.47 -12.11
CA PHE A 428 7.40 -14.19 -11.72
C PHE A 428 6.91 -15.09 -12.85
N ASP A 429 6.55 -16.35 -12.55
CA ASP A 429 5.86 -17.25 -13.48
C ASP A 429 4.42 -17.50 -13.04
N GLY A 430 3.44 -17.24 -13.93
CA GLY A 430 2.03 -17.50 -13.71
C GLY A 430 1.45 -18.60 -14.59
N SER A 431 2.30 -19.40 -15.26
CA SER A 431 1.90 -20.44 -16.20
C SER A 431 0.93 -21.48 -15.60
N HIS A 432 1.09 -21.76 -14.30
CA HIS A 432 0.27 -22.69 -13.52
C HIS A 432 -1.17 -22.21 -13.26
N LEU A 433 -1.46 -20.91 -13.45
CA LEU A 433 -2.78 -20.34 -13.19
C LEU A 433 -3.83 -20.85 -14.19
N LYS A 434 -4.89 -21.45 -13.65
CA LYS A 434 -6.02 -22.01 -14.41
C LYS A 434 -7.20 -21.05 -14.57
N LEU A 435 -7.36 -20.06 -13.67
CA LEU A 435 -8.38 -19.00 -13.73
C LEU A 435 -9.81 -19.52 -13.94
N PRO A 436 -10.33 -20.35 -13.04
CA PRO A 436 -11.66 -20.93 -13.17
C PRO A 436 -12.75 -19.84 -13.13
N GLY A 437 -13.82 -20.05 -13.90
CA GLY A 437 -14.90 -19.07 -14.04
C GLY A 437 -14.62 -17.98 -15.09
N ALA A 438 -13.39 -17.89 -15.59
CA ALA A 438 -13.09 -17.06 -16.75
C ALA A 438 -13.77 -17.64 -18.00
N SER A 439 -14.29 -16.77 -18.86
CA SER A 439 -14.90 -17.12 -20.13
C SER A 439 -13.86 -17.73 -21.06
N GLY A 440 -14.12 -18.95 -21.55
CA GLY A 440 -13.25 -19.64 -22.52
C GLY A 440 -13.14 -18.93 -23.87
N ALA A 441 -13.91 -17.86 -24.11
CA ALA A 441 -13.76 -16.99 -25.27
C ALA A 441 -12.49 -16.14 -25.23
N PHE A 442 -11.88 -15.96 -24.05
CA PHE A 442 -10.67 -15.18 -23.86
C PHE A 442 -9.57 -16.06 -23.27
N SER A 443 -8.39 -16.05 -23.89
CA SER A 443 -7.18 -16.63 -23.31
C SER A 443 -6.23 -15.50 -22.95
N LEU A 444 -5.86 -15.41 -21.67
CA LEU A 444 -4.85 -14.45 -21.23
C LEU A 444 -3.47 -14.83 -21.76
N TYR A 445 -2.70 -13.82 -22.15
CA TYR A 445 -1.31 -13.97 -22.56
C TYR A 445 -0.41 -14.28 -21.34
N ASP A 446 0.76 -14.88 -21.60
CA ASP A 446 1.70 -15.25 -20.53
C ASP A 446 2.11 -14.06 -19.65
N HIS A 447 2.31 -12.87 -20.23
CA HIS A 447 2.65 -11.68 -19.44
C HIS A 447 1.53 -11.23 -18.51
N GLN A 448 0.27 -11.48 -18.88
CA GLN A 448 -0.87 -11.20 -18.00
C GLN A 448 -0.90 -12.21 -16.86
N LYS A 449 -0.73 -13.50 -17.14
CA LYS A 449 -0.64 -14.54 -16.10
C LYS A 449 0.50 -14.27 -15.12
N ARG A 450 1.69 -13.88 -15.60
CA ARG A 450 2.81 -13.45 -14.74
C ARG A 450 2.44 -12.28 -13.84
N ALA A 451 1.71 -11.31 -14.36
CA ALA A 451 1.24 -10.17 -13.57
C ALA A 451 0.16 -10.57 -12.54
N VAL A 452 -0.76 -11.47 -12.88
CA VAL A 452 -1.72 -12.05 -11.92
C VAL A 452 -0.96 -12.74 -10.79
N TRP A 453 0.00 -13.60 -11.11
CA TRP A 453 0.82 -14.29 -10.11
C TRP A 453 1.60 -13.32 -9.24
N ARG A 454 2.19 -12.27 -9.83
CA ARG A 454 2.91 -11.24 -9.07
C ARG A 454 2.00 -10.55 -8.04
N ILE A 455 0.76 -10.23 -8.39
CA ILE A 455 -0.21 -9.62 -7.46
C ILE A 455 -0.50 -10.59 -6.32
N ILE A 456 -0.75 -11.87 -6.62
CA ILE A 456 -1.06 -12.89 -5.61
C ILE A 456 0.12 -13.12 -4.67
N ALA A 457 1.32 -13.28 -5.22
CA ALA A 457 2.52 -13.68 -4.45
C ALA A 457 3.19 -12.51 -3.70
N SER A 458 3.08 -11.27 -4.20
CA SER A 458 3.72 -10.10 -3.58
C SER A 458 2.73 -9.10 -2.95
N GLY A 459 1.43 -9.25 -3.17
CA GLY A 459 0.43 -8.28 -2.77
C GLY A 459 0.61 -6.95 -3.50
N ALA A 460 1.10 -5.92 -2.80
CA ALA A 460 1.26 -4.56 -3.32
C ALA A 460 2.16 -4.51 -4.57
N THR A 461 1.54 -4.34 -5.73
CA THR A 461 2.20 -4.50 -7.04
C THR A 461 1.99 -3.31 -7.95
N TYR A 462 3.08 -2.74 -8.47
CA TYR A 462 3.03 -1.74 -9.54
C TYR A 462 3.13 -2.40 -10.93
N LEU A 463 2.07 -2.28 -11.73
CA LEU A 463 1.98 -2.83 -13.10
C LEU A 463 2.25 -1.77 -14.18
N ALA A 464 3.52 -1.60 -14.54
CA ALA A 464 3.96 -0.67 -15.58
C ALA A 464 3.81 -1.21 -17.02
N HIS A 465 2.67 -1.83 -17.35
CA HIS A 465 2.42 -2.34 -18.70
C HIS A 465 1.99 -1.24 -19.67
N ALA A 466 2.38 -1.37 -20.95
CA ALA A 466 1.97 -0.47 -22.02
C ALA A 466 0.42 -0.37 -22.18
N VAL A 467 -0.05 0.69 -22.81
CA VAL A 467 -1.48 0.83 -23.17
C VAL A 467 -1.85 -0.30 -24.15
N GLY A 468 -3.00 -0.94 -23.95
CA GLY A 468 -3.44 -2.07 -24.77
C GLY A 468 -2.90 -3.45 -24.35
N ALA A 469 -1.99 -3.53 -23.38
CA ALA A 469 -1.43 -4.81 -22.90
C ALA A 469 -2.41 -5.70 -22.10
N GLY A 470 -3.70 -5.33 -22.03
CA GLY A 470 -4.72 -6.07 -21.31
C GLY A 470 -4.68 -5.93 -19.79
N LYS A 471 -4.34 -4.74 -19.28
CA LYS A 471 -4.25 -4.45 -17.82
C LYS A 471 -5.56 -4.74 -17.08
N THR A 472 -6.70 -4.32 -17.62
CA THR A 472 -8.00 -4.50 -16.97
C THR A 472 -8.35 -5.97 -16.74
N MET A 473 -8.20 -6.81 -17.78
CA MET A 473 -8.44 -8.25 -17.68
C MET A 473 -7.48 -8.91 -16.70
N THR A 474 -6.23 -8.42 -16.64
CA THR A 474 -5.24 -8.89 -15.65
C THR A 474 -5.70 -8.62 -14.22
N VAL A 475 -6.18 -7.40 -13.95
CA VAL A 475 -6.69 -7.01 -12.61
C VAL A 475 -7.96 -7.79 -12.27
N ALA A 476 -8.89 -7.95 -13.21
CA ALA A 476 -10.11 -8.74 -12.99
C ALA A 476 -9.78 -10.20 -12.67
N ALA A 477 -8.85 -10.81 -13.40
CA ALA A 477 -8.38 -12.16 -13.12
C ALA A 477 -7.71 -12.27 -11.74
N ALA A 478 -6.88 -11.30 -11.36
CA ALA A 478 -6.23 -11.28 -10.06
C ALA A 478 -7.22 -11.14 -8.90
N ILE A 479 -8.26 -10.30 -9.03
CA ILE A 479 -9.31 -10.18 -8.01
C ILE A 479 -10.05 -11.51 -7.85
N MET A 480 -10.51 -12.10 -8.96
CA MET A 480 -11.29 -13.34 -8.90
C MET A 480 -10.47 -14.53 -8.37
N GLU A 481 -9.19 -14.59 -8.73
CA GLU A 481 -8.30 -15.65 -8.25
C GLU A 481 -7.95 -15.48 -6.77
N GLN A 482 -7.66 -14.26 -6.31
CA GLN A 482 -7.47 -13.98 -4.87
C GLN A 482 -8.72 -14.34 -4.06
N ARG A 483 -9.93 -14.08 -4.59
CA ARG A 483 -11.18 -14.49 -3.93
C ARG A 483 -11.34 -16.01 -3.85
N ARG A 484 -11.07 -16.72 -4.95
CA ARG A 484 -11.14 -18.19 -4.98
C ARG A 484 -10.19 -18.82 -3.97
N LEU A 485 -8.99 -18.26 -3.87
CA LEU A 485 -7.95 -18.66 -2.94
C LEU A 485 -8.19 -18.14 -1.51
N GLY A 486 -9.32 -17.50 -1.22
CA GLY A 486 -9.61 -17.02 0.14
C GLY A 486 -8.61 -15.98 0.63
N LEU A 487 -7.97 -15.22 -0.25
CA LEU A 487 -7.03 -14.16 0.12
C LEU A 487 -7.76 -12.83 0.38
N ILE A 488 -8.86 -12.61 -0.34
CA ILE A 488 -9.74 -11.44 -0.20
C ILE A 488 -11.21 -11.86 -0.26
N ALA A 489 -12.07 -11.13 0.44
CA ALA A 489 -13.52 -11.32 0.46
C ALA A 489 -14.28 -10.26 -0.35
N LYS A 490 -13.70 -9.09 -0.61
CA LYS A 490 -14.27 -7.99 -1.42
C LYS A 490 -13.17 -7.04 -1.91
N ALA A 491 -13.09 -6.84 -3.23
CA ALA A 491 -12.14 -5.92 -3.83
C ALA A 491 -12.81 -4.59 -4.23
N MET A 492 -12.06 -3.49 -4.18
CA MET A 492 -12.45 -2.20 -4.74
C MET A 492 -11.49 -1.77 -5.85
N LEU A 493 -12.03 -1.54 -7.04
CA LEU A 493 -11.27 -1.08 -8.21
C LEU A 493 -11.57 0.40 -8.48
N VAL A 494 -10.61 1.27 -8.16
CA VAL A 494 -10.71 2.72 -8.38
C VAL A 494 -10.16 3.10 -9.76
N VAL A 495 -10.98 3.75 -10.59
CA VAL A 495 -10.64 4.05 -12.00
C VAL A 495 -10.92 5.50 -12.40
N PRO A 496 -10.32 6.00 -13.49
CA PRO A 496 -10.75 7.26 -14.09
C PRO A 496 -12.19 7.18 -14.60
N GLY A 497 -12.95 8.29 -14.48
CA GLY A 497 -14.38 8.32 -14.83
C GLY A 497 -14.70 7.84 -16.24
N HIS A 498 -13.89 8.25 -17.23
CA HIS A 498 -14.06 7.85 -18.63
C HIS A 498 -13.81 6.36 -18.89
N CYS A 499 -13.10 5.65 -17.99
CA CYS A 499 -12.81 4.23 -18.11
C CYS A 499 -13.83 3.34 -17.41
N LEU A 500 -14.73 3.89 -16.58
CA LEU A 500 -15.60 3.11 -15.71
C LEU A 500 -16.43 2.05 -16.45
N ALA A 501 -17.15 2.48 -17.49
CA ALA A 501 -18.01 1.59 -18.28
C ALA A 501 -17.20 0.57 -19.09
N GLN A 502 -15.98 0.93 -19.52
CA GLN A 502 -15.08 0.02 -20.21
C GLN A 502 -14.60 -1.07 -19.26
N VAL A 503 -14.14 -0.70 -18.07
CA VAL A 503 -13.61 -1.61 -17.05
C VAL A 503 -14.68 -2.61 -16.61
N ALA A 504 -15.89 -2.13 -16.30
CA ALA A 504 -17.01 -2.98 -15.92
C ALA A 504 -17.37 -4.00 -17.01
N ARG A 505 -17.37 -3.57 -18.28
CA ARG A 505 -17.64 -4.45 -19.44
C ARG A 505 -16.55 -5.49 -19.64
N GLU A 506 -15.29 -5.10 -19.55
CA GLU A 506 -14.15 -6.02 -19.67
C GLU A 506 -14.12 -7.03 -18.52
N PHE A 507 -14.48 -6.61 -17.30
CA PHE A 507 -14.61 -7.49 -16.15
C PHE A 507 -15.68 -8.56 -16.38
N LEU A 508 -16.90 -8.17 -16.76
CA LEU A 508 -18.01 -9.09 -17.02
C LEU A 508 -17.82 -9.93 -18.29
N ALA A 509 -17.08 -9.42 -19.29
CA ALA A 509 -16.72 -10.20 -20.47
C ALA A 509 -15.79 -11.38 -20.09
N LEU A 510 -14.86 -11.14 -19.16
CA LEU A 510 -13.97 -12.18 -18.65
C LEU A 510 -14.70 -13.08 -17.64
N TYR A 511 -15.48 -12.52 -16.72
CA TYR A 511 -16.22 -13.27 -15.69
C TYR A 511 -17.71 -12.92 -15.71
N PRO A 512 -18.52 -13.59 -16.56
CA PRO A 512 -19.94 -13.27 -16.74
C PRO A 512 -20.81 -13.45 -15.49
N ASN A 513 -20.40 -14.36 -14.59
CA ASN A 513 -21.13 -14.67 -13.36
C ASN A 513 -20.70 -13.80 -12.16
N ALA A 514 -19.75 -12.87 -12.33
CA ALA A 514 -19.27 -12.03 -11.25
C ALA A 514 -20.31 -10.98 -10.83
N ARG A 515 -20.49 -10.81 -9.52
CA ARG A 515 -21.35 -9.79 -8.92
C ARG A 515 -20.54 -8.51 -8.73
N ILE A 516 -20.64 -7.57 -9.67
CA ILE A 516 -19.96 -6.27 -9.55
C ILE A 516 -20.92 -5.13 -9.20
N LEU A 517 -20.46 -4.20 -8.37
CA LEU A 517 -21.14 -2.93 -8.12
C LEU A 517 -20.38 -1.80 -8.83
N VAL A 518 -21.06 -1.04 -9.69
CA VAL A 518 -20.43 0.04 -10.47
C VAL A 518 -20.97 1.39 -10.00
N ALA A 519 -20.07 2.34 -9.76
CA ALA A 519 -20.41 3.66 -9.24
C ALA A 519 -19.62 4.79 -9.92
N ASP A 520 -20.33 5.86 -10.28
CA ASP A 520 -19.80 7.08 -10.89
C ASP A 520 -20.16 8.34 -10.08
N GLU A 521 -19.72 9.52 -10.51
CA GLU A 521 -20.01 10.81 -9.85
C GLU A 521 -21.50 11.16 -9.81
N THR A 522 -22.29 10.71 -10.79
CA THR A 522 -23.74 11.00 -10.86
C THR A 522 -24.54 10.28 -9.76
N ASN A 523 -23.92 9.24 -9.18
CA ASN A 523 -24.37 8.53 -8.00
C ASN A 523 -23.91 9.18 -6.67
N PHE A 524 -23.19 10.31 -6.68
CA PHE A 524 -22.61 10.95 -5.48
C PHE A 524 -23.24 12.30 -5.07
N SER A 525 -24.51 12.54 -5.39
CA SER A 525 -25.29 13.49 -4.56
C SER A 525 -25.43 12.92 -3.14
N ARG A 526 -25.59 13.77 -2.10
CA ARG A 526 -25.61 13.35 -0.68
C ARG A 526 -26.48 12.10 -0.48
N ASP A 527 -27.73 12.12 -0.92
CA ASP A 527 -28.67 10.99 -0.73
C ASP A 527 -28.33 9.74 -1.56
N LYS A 528 -27.85 9.92 -2.80
CA LYS A 528 -27.47 8.79 -3.67
C LYS A 528 -26.20 8.10 -3.18
N ARG A 529 -25.26 8.86 -2.63
CA ARG A 529 -24.02 8.35 -2.02
C ARG A 529 -24.34 7.44 -0.84
N HIS A 530 -25.17 7.89 0.10
CA HIS A 530 -25.56 7.07 1.25
C HIS A 530 -26.22 5.76 0.78
N ARG A 531 -27.07 5.82 -0.25
CA ARG A 531 -27.68 4.62 -0.85
C ARG A 531 -26.66 3.66 -1.47
N LEU A 532 -25.68 4.17 -2.19
CA LEU A 532 -24.64 3.35 -2.82
C LEU A 532 -23.78 2.65 -1.76
N LEU A 533 -23.27 3.39 -0.78
CA LEU A 533 -22.40 2.84 0.28
C LEU A 533 -23.16 1.80 1.12
N SER A 534 -24.44 2.06 1.39
CA SER A 534 -25.32 1.11 2.09
C SER A 534 -25.48 -0.20 1.32
N ARG A 535 -25.70 -0.14 0.00
CA ARG A 535 -25.76 -1.34 -0.86
C ARG A 535 -24.43 -2.08 -0.96
N ALA A 536 -23.31 -1.35 -0.90
CA ALA A 536 -21.98 -1.95 -0.91
C ALA A 536 -21.70 -2.75 0.39
N ALA A 537 -22.23 -2.28 1.52
CA ALA A 537 -22.10 -2.91 2.83
C ALA A 537 -23.09 -4.07 3.05
N THR A 538 -24.35 -3.95 2.60
CA THR A 538 -25.41 -4.94 2.92
C THR A 538 -25.53 -6.13 1.97
N ALA A 539 -24.65 -6.23 0.97
CA ALA A 539 -24.65 -7.33 0.00
C ALA A 539 -23.23 -7.86 -0.29
N THR A 540 -23.15 -9.12 -0.72
CA THR A 540 -21.91 -9.80 -1.12
C THR A 540 -21.55 -9.44 -2.57
N TRP A 541 -20.52 -8.63 -2.75
CA TRP A 541 -20.00 -8.23 -4.06
C TRP A 541 -18.64 -8.87 -4.32
N ASP A 542 -18.40 -9.25 -5.58
CA ASP A 542 -17.10 -9.74 -6.02
C ASP A 542 -16.08 -8.62 -6.18
N ALA A 543 -16.51 -7.51 -6.79
CA ALA A 543 -15.74 -6.29 -6.91
C ALA A 543 -16.65 -5.05 -6.92
N ILE A 544 -16.16 -3.96 -6.34
CA ILE A 544 -16.78 -2.63 -6.41
C ILE A 544 -15.92 -1.76 -7.32
N ILE A 545 -16.46 -1.30 -8.45
CA ILE A 545 -15.74 -0.45 -9.41
C ILE A 545 -16.24 0.99 -9.24
N ILE A 546 -15.34 1.90 -8.88
CA ILE A 546 -15.67 3.27 -8.50
C ILE A 546 -14.74 4.28 -9.17
N THR A 547 -15.21 5.51 -9.42
CA THR A 547 -14.36 6.57 -9.96
C THR A 547 -13.45 7.20 -8.89
N HIS A 548 -12.29 7.74 -9.29
CA HIS A 548 -11.39 8.46 -8.35
C HIS A 548 -12.09 9.58 -7.58
N SER A 549 -12.96 10.32 -8.25
CA SER A 549 -13.78 11.39 -7.68
C SER A 549 -14.76 10.88 -6.63
N ALA A 550 -15.42 9.76 -6.92
CA ALA A 550 -16.34 9.08 -6.01
C ALA A 550 -15.62 8.49 -4.78
N PHE A 551 -14.43 7.91 -4.97
CA PHE A 551 -13.63 7.31 -3.90
C PHE A 551 -13.26 8.30 -2.78
N ARG A 552 -13.03 9.58 -3.11
CA ARG A 552 -12.72 10.64 -2.13
C ARG A 552 -13.82 10.86 -1.08
N PHE A 553 -15.02 10.39 -1.34
CA PHE A 553 -16.16 10.55 -0.43
C PHE A 553 -16.40 9.34 0.47
N ILE A 554 -15.54 8.31 0.41
CA ILE A 554 -15.57 7.17 1.33
C ILE A 554 -14.72 7.52 2.56
N GLY A 555 -15.31 7.42 3.75
CA GLY A 555 -14.61 7.70 5.00
C GLY A 555 -13.60 6.62 5.37
N VAL A 556 -12.54 7.01 6.07
CA VAL A 556 -11.57 6.09 6.67
C VAL A 556 -11.94 5.92 8.15
N PRO A 557 -11.77 4.73 8.77
CA PRO A 557 -12.01 4.58 10.20
C PRO A 557 -11.21 5.60 11.00
N SER A 558 -11.87 6.33 11.90
CA SER A 558 -11.23 7.37 12.70
C SER A 558 -10.06 6.84 13.53
N ALA A 559 -10.17 5.62 14.06
CA ALA A 559 -9.10 4.94 14.78
C ALA A 559 -7.86 4.70 13.90
N PHE A 560 -8.05 4.34 12.62
CA PHE A 560 -6.95 4.16 11.67
C PHE A 560 -6.30 5.50 11.32
N GLU A 561 -7.10 6.54 11.06
CA GLU A 561 -6.57 7.88 10.76
C GLU A 561 -5.80 8.47 11.97
N GLN A 562 -6.31 8.25 13.19
CA GLN A 562 -5.63 8.61 14.43
C GLN A 562 -4.29 7.88 14.57
N GLN A 563 -4.28 6.55 14.40
CA GLN A 563 -3.05 5.76 14.48
C GLN A 563 -2.03 6.20 13.43
N MET A 564 -2.44 6.40 12.18
CA MET A 564 -1.56 6.87 11.11
C MET A 564 -0.93 8.23 11.44
N ILE A 565 -1.72 9.18 11.95
CA ILE A 565 -1.20 10.49 12.37
C ILE A 565 -0.27 10.33 13.57
N GLN A 566 -0.56 9.42 14.49
CA GLN A 566 0.27 9.15 15.65
C GLN A 566 1.62 8.52 15.27
N ASP A 567 1.64 7.59 14.31
CA ASP A 567 2.85 7.02 13.73
C ASP A 567 3.70 8.09 13.02
N GLU A 568 3.05 9.00 12.26
CA GLU A 568 3.74 10.15 11.65
C GLU A 568 4.29 11.13 12.69
N LEU A 569 3.56 11.37 13.79
CA LEU A 569 4.01 12.19 14.90
C LEU A 569 5.24 11.57 15.58
N GLU A 570 5.23 10.26 15.84
CA GLU A 570 6.35 9.53 16.42
C GLU A 570 7.58 9.56 15.49
N LEU A 571 7.35 9.42 14.18
CA LEU A 571 8.41 9.58 13.18
C LEU A 571 9.01 10.98 13.23
N TYR A 572 8.20 12.04 13.30
CA TYR A 572 8.71 13.41 13.41
C TYR A 572 9.39 13.70 14.74
N GLU A 573 8.92 13.12 15.85
CA GLU A 573 9.61 13.19 17.14
C GLU A 573 10.98 12.53 17.08
N THR A 574 11.05 11.34 16.49
CA THR A 574 12.30 10.64 16.25
C THR A 574 13.24 11.47 15.36
N LEU A 575 12.72 12.10 14.30
CA LEU A 575 13.52 12.97 13.44
C LEU A 575 14.01 14.22 14.19
N LEU A 576 13.19 14.82 15.06
CA LEU A 576 13.57 15.97 15.89
C LEU A 576 14.70 15.65 16.89
N THR A 577 14.80 14.41 17.36
CA THR A 577 15.95 13.97 18.19
C THR A 577 17.24 13.78 17.40
N LYS A 578 17.14 13.51 16.09
CA LYS A 578 18.27 13.27 15.19
C LYS A 578 18.77 14.52 14.47
N VAL A 579 17.95 15.57 14.38
CA VAL A 579 18.35 16.87 13.80
C VAL A 579 19.29 17.59 14.76
N GLU A 580 20.47 17.95 14.27
CA GLU A 580 21.45 18.73 15.03
C GLU A 580 20.83 20.03 15.55
N THR A 581 21.16 20.41 16.79
CA THR A 581 20.60 21.60 17.46
C THR A 581 20.82 22.91 16.70
N ASP A 582 21.73 22.94 15.72
CA ASP A 582 22.08 24.13 14.95
C ASP A 582 21.25 24.29 13.65
N ASP A 583 20.55 23.24 13.18
CA ASP A 583 19.62 23.34 12.03
C ASP A 583 18.22 23.80 12.48
N ARG A 584 18.17 25.07 12.87
CA ARG A 584 16.93 25.74 13.33
C ARG A 584 15.83 25.77 12.27
N VAL A 585 16.17 25.71 10.97
CA VAL A 585 15.19 25.79 9.88
C VAL A 585 14.46 24.46 9.72
N SER A 586 15.20 23.35 9.70
CA SER A 586 14.62 22.01 9.63
C SER A 586 13.85 21.68 10.91
N ARG A 587 14.37 22.06 12.08
CA ARG A 587 13.68 21.87 13.36
C ARG A 587 12.35 22.62 13.42
N LYS A 588 12.34 23.91 13.04
CA LYS A 588 11.11 24.71 13.00
C LYS A 588 10.09 24.19 11.98
N ARG A 589 10.54 23.61 10.87
CA ARG A 589 9.67 22.97 9.87
C ARG A 589 9.03 21.70 10.41
N LEU A 590 9.80 20.85 11.10
CA LEU A 590 9.31 19.64 11.75
C LEU A 590 8.36 19.95 12.90
N GLU A 591 8.68 20.95 13.74
CA GLU A 591 7.80 21.43 14.81
C GLU A 591 6.46 21.94 14.26
N ARG A 592 6.48 22.72 13.16
CA ARG A 592 5.25 23.18 12.49
C ARG A 592 4.43 22.04 11.89
N LEU A 593 5.07 21.04 11.29
CA LEU A 593 4.38 19.87 10.75
C LEU A 593 3.77 19.02 11.87
N LYS A 594 4.50 18.85 12.96
CA LYS A 594 4.03 18.18 14.18
C LYS A 594 2.82 18.90 14.79
N GLU A 595 2.88 20.23 14.90
CA GLU A 595 1.76 21.04 15.38
C GLU A 595 0.53 20.89 14.46
N GLY A 596 0.70 20.95 13.15
CA GLY A 596 -0.39 20.73 12.20
C GLY A 596 -0.99 19.32 12.25
N LEU A 597 -0.17 18.29 12.51
CA LEU A 597 -0.66 16.92 12.73
C LEU A 597 -1.38 16.78 14.07
N LYS A 598 -0.92 17.44 15.13
CA LYS A 598 -1.62 17.48 16.43
C LYS A 598 -2.97 18.17 16.32
N GLU A 599 -3.02 19.33 15.67
CA GLU A 599 -4.28 20.02 15.37
C GLU A 599 -5.23 19.12 14.57
N ARG A 600 -4.70 18.37 13.58
CA ARG A 600 -5.50 17.41 12.82
C ARG A 600 -5.99 16.24 13.68
N LEU A 601 -5.18 15.73 14.60
CA LEU A 601 -5.56 14.68 15.55
C LEU A 601 -6.67 15.15 16.49
N GLU A 602 -6.54 16.36 17.03
CA GLU A 602 -7.58 17.00 17.86
C GLU A 602 -8.87 17.23 17.05
N ALA A 603 -8.76 17.69 15.81
CA ALA A 603 -9.90 17.83 14.91
C ALA A 603 -10.57 16.49 14.58
N LEU A 604 -9.81 15.38 14.50
CA LEU A 604 -10.36 14.05 14.25
C LEU A 604 -11.08 13.46 15.46
N SER A 605 -10.63 13.79 16.68
CA SER A 605 -11.36 13.43 17.89
C SER A 605 -12.75 14.09 17.98
N THR A 606 -12.92 15.24 17.32
CA THR A 606 -14.17 16.02 17.30
C THR A 606 -15.01 15.78 16.05
N ARG A 607 -14.42 15.27 14.96
CA ARG A 607 -15.12 14.99 13.69
C ARG A 607 -15.90 13.68 13.77
N LYS A 608 -17.20 13.78 14.00
CA LYS A 608 -18.14 12.66 13.83
C LYS A 608 -18.34 12.43 12.33
N ASP A 609 -17.78 11.36 11.79
CA ASP A 609 -17.93 11.04 10.36
C ASP A 609 -19.32 10.43 10.12
N ASP A 610 -20.13 11.10 9.29
CA ASP A 610 -21.55 10.77 9.05
C ASP A 610 -21.76 9.57 8.10
N LEU A 611 -20.69 9.04 7.50
CA LEU A 611 -20.73 8.06 6.40
C LEU A 611 -20.28 6.67 6.85
N LEU A 612 -20.62 5.65 6.05
CA LEU A 612 -20.00 4.33 6.18
C LEU A 612 -18.52 4.43 5.79
N THR A 613 -17.66 3.87 6.62
CA THR A 613 -16.22 3.80 6.38
C THR A 613 -15.87 2.67 5.42
N ILE A 614 -14.65 2.69 4.85
CA ILE A 614 -14.16 1.61 3.98
C ILE A 614 -14.19 0.23 4.67
N SER A 615 -13.93 0.18 5.98
CA SER A 615 -13.98 -1.04 6.79
C SER A 615 -15.41 -1.54 7.04
N GLU A 616 -16.37 -0.65 7.28
CA GLU A 616 -17.79 -1.03 7.39
C GLU A 616 -18.38 -1.50 6.05
N ILE A 617 -17.80 -1.08 4.92
CA ILE A 617 -18.14 -1.64 3.61
C ILE A 617 -17.56 -3.06 3.46
N GLY A 618 -16.51 -3.40 4.22
CA GLY A 618 -15.84 -4.70 4.21
C GLY A 618 -15.02 -4.91 2.94
N VAL A 619 -14.24 -3.90 2.53
CA VAL A 619 -13.27 -3.99 1.41
C VAL A 619 -11.91 -4.41 1.96
N ASP A 620 -11.30 -5.43 1.38
CA ASP A 620 -9.99 -5.95 1.80
C ASP A 620 -8.83 -5.37 0.98
N GLN A 621 -9.10 -4.97 -0.27
CA GLN A 621 -8.07 -4.56 -1.25
C GLN A 621 -8.57 -3.49 -2.22
#